data_AF-A0A2C6WPE0-F1
#
_entry.id   AF-A0A2C6WPE0-F1
#
_cell.length_a   1.000
_cell.length_b   1.000
_cell.length_c   1.000
_cell.angle_alpha   90.00
_cell.angle_beta   90.00
_cell.angle_gamma   90.00
#
_symmetry.space_group_name_H-M   'P 1'
#
loop_
_entity.id
_entity.type
_entity.pdbx_description
1 polymer ?
#
loop_
_entity_poly.entity_id
_entity_poly.type
_entity_poly.pdbx_seq_one_letter_code
_entity_poly.pdbx_strand_id
1 'polypeptide(L)'
;MIKRKPLFYIILIIISFILIGGYVLNKHQKDTYIDTQKARINLYFTHNLKNYKSLEITKIAKNPMGGYFIHGHINNDKRYYFSAQISEVDRHQFNGNLSYNSKTLGELFNHTNPKNKLKPNEIIKKENLNKKDYEADPPLIWGF
;
A
#
# COMPACT_ATOMS: atom_id res chain seq x y z
N MET A 1 26.38 -44.50 20.30
CA MET A 1 25.11 -44.30 19.57
C MET A 1 24.47 -43.00 20.07
N ILE A 2 24.71 -41.86 19.40
CA ILE A 2 24.10 -40.58 19.80
C ILE A 2 22.58 -40.78 19.76
N LYS A 3 21.90 -40.54 20.88
CA LYS A 3 20.44 -40.69 20.96
C LYS A 3 19.84 -39.80 19.87
N ARG A 4 19.18 -40.37 18.86
CA ARG A 4 18.63 -39.63 17.70
C ARG A 4 17.48 -38.68 18.09
N LYS A 5 16.87 -38.90 19.25
CA LYS A 5 15.73 -38.12 19.78
C LYS A 5 16.08 -36.65 20.14
N PRO A 6 17.14 -36.32 20.92
CA PRO A 6 17.53 -34.93 21.18
C PRO A 6 17.89 -34.14 19.92
N LEU A 7 18.52 -34.78 18.91
CA LEU A 7 18.83 -34.13 17.64
C LEU A 7 17.56 -33.70 16.87
N PHE A 8 16.54 -34.55 16.87
CA PHE A 8 15.24 -34.24 16.26
C PHE A 8 14.56 -33.04 16.94
N TYR A 9 14.58 -32.97 18.27
CA TYR A 9 14.01 -31.82 19.00
C TYR A 9 14.76 -30.51 18.73
N ILE A 10 16.10 -30.56 18.64
CA ILE A 10 16.91 -29.39 18.28
C ILE A 10 16.55 -28.87 16.88
N ILE A 11 16.42 -29.77 15.89
CA ILE A 11 16.00 -29.40 14.53
C ILE A 11 14.61 -28.76 14.54
N LEU A 12 13.67 -29.32 15.31
CA LEU A 12 12.31 -28.79 15.40
C LEU A 12 12.26 -27.38 16.02
N ILE A 13 13.10 -27.14 17.03
CA ILE A 13 13.29 -25.81 17.64
C ILE A 13 13.85 -24.81 16.61
N ILE A 14 14.88 -25.19 15.85
CA ILE A 14 15.48 -24.33 14.83
C ILE A 14 14.44 -23.96 13.76
N ILE A 15 13.66 -24.94 13.28
CA ILE A 15 12.58 -24.71 12.31
C ILE A 15 11.53 -23.75 12.88
N SER A 16 11.13 -23.93 14.14
CA SER A 16 10.17 -23.05 14.81
C SER A 16 10.68 -21.60 14.88
N PHE A 17 11.95 -21.39 15.24
CA PHE A 17 12.55 -20.05 15.27
C PHE A 17 12.59 -19.41 13.87
N ILE A 18 12.92 -20.16 12.83
CA ILE A 18 12.94 -19.65 11.45
C ILE A 18 11.53 -19.23 11.01
N LEU A 19 10.51 -20.03 11.31
CA LEU A 19 9.12 -19.71 10.98
C LEU A 19 8.63 -18.45 11.69
N ILE A 20 8.92 -18.32 13.00
CA ILE A 20 8.55 -17.14 13.79
C ILE A 20 9.28 -15.90 13.28
N GLY A 21 10.61 -15.99 13.08
CA GLY A 21 11.42 -14.88 12.56
C GLY A 21 10.96 -14.43 11.18
N GLY A 22 10.70 -15.38 10.28
CA GLY A 22 10.17 -15.10 8.94
C GLY A 22 8.79 -14.43 8.98
N TYR A 23 7.90 -14.87 9.86
CA TYR A 23 6.58 -14.26 10.05
C TYR A 23 6.69 -12.81 10.54
N VAL A 24 7.51 -12.55 11.57
CA VAL A 24 7.71 -11.19 12.13
C VAL A 24 8.29 -10.25 11.07
N LEU A 25 9.30 -10.69 10.33
CA LEU A 25 9.92 -9.90 9.28
C LEU A 25 8.93 -9.58 8.15
N ASN A 26 8.16 -10.57 7.70
CA ASN A 26 7.15 -10.37 6.66
C ASN A 26 6.02 -9.43 7.12
N LYS A 27 5.58 -9.53 8.38
CA LYS A 27 4.59 -8.62 8.96
C LYS A 27 5.11 -7.18 8.99
N HIS A 28 6.34 -6.97 9.47
CA HIS A 28 6.95 -5.65 9.49
C HIS A 28 7.05 -5.04 8.08
N GLN A 29 7.51 -5.81 7.09
CA GLN A 29 7.56 -5.36 5.69
C GLN A 29 6.18 -5.00 5.15
N LYS A 30 5.16 -5.81 5.46
CA LYS A 30 3.77 -5.55 5.07
C LYS A 30 3.26 -4.25 5.65
N ASP A 31 3.44 -4.03 6.95
CA ASP A 31 2.97 -2.83 7.64
C ASP A 31 3.68 -1.58 7.08
N THR A 32 5.01 -1.65 6.91
CA THR A 32 5.79 -0.57 6.28
C THR A 32 5.29 -0.27 4.86
N TYR A 33 5.10 -1.30 4.04
CA TYR A 33 4.59 -1.11 2.68
C TYR A 33 3.21 -0.45 2.66
N ILE A 34 2.29 -0.90 3.52
CA ILE A 34 0.94 -0.33 3.63
C ILE A 34 1.00 1.15 4.01
N ASP A 35 1.83 1.50 5.01
CA ASP A 35 1.99 2.88 5.46
C ASP A 35 2.58 3.77 4.35
N THR A 36 3.58 3.28 3.62
CA THR A 36 4.14 3.97 2.45
C THR A 36 3.09 4.20 1.36
N GLN A 37 2.27 3.19 1.04
CA GLN A 37 1.21 3.37 0.04
C GLN A 37 0.12 4.32 0.51
N LYS A 38 -0.21 4.30 1.81
CA LYS A 38 -1.11 5.28 2.43
C LYS A 38 -0.55 6.71 2.31
N ALA A 39 0.76 6.89 2.57
CA ALA A 39 1.43 8.18 2.38
C ALA A 39 1.38 8.65 0.92
N ARG A 40 1.62 7.78 -0.07
CA ARG A 40 1.49 8.12 -1.50
C ARG A 40 0.07 8.50 -1.90
N ILE A 41 -0.95 7.79 -1.40
CA ILE A 41 -2.36 8.10 -1.68
C ILE A 41 -2.74 9.43 -1.04
N ASN A 42 -2.30 9.66 0.21
CA ASN A 42 -2.48 10.94 0.89
C ASN A 42 -1.84 12.10 0.10
N LEU A 43 -0.60 11.92 -0.35
CA LEU A 43 0.10 12.88 -1.21
C LEU A 43 -0.73 13.19 -2.47
N TYR A 44 -1.18 12.16 -3.18
CA TYR A 44 -2.01 12.34 -4.36
C TYR A 44 -3.27 13.17 -4.08
N PHE A 45 -4.01 12.87 -3.02
CA PHE A 45 -5.22 13.62 -2.68
C PHE A 45 -4.93 15.06 -2.25
N THR A 46 -3.87 15.31 -1.47
CA THR A 46 -3.45 16.65 -1.07
C THR A 46 -3.21 17.57 -2.26
N HIS A 47 -2.59 17.06 -3.33
CA HIS A 47 -2.29 17.89 -4.51
C HIS A 47 -3.44 17.99 -5.51
N ASN A 48 -4.32 16.98 -5.56
CA ASN A 48 -5.31 16.88 -6.62
C ASN A 48 -6.75 17.22 -6.21
N LEU A 49 -7.06 17.31 -4.91
CA LEU A 49 -8.40 17.59 -4.41
C LEU A 49 -8.53 18.96 -3.74
N LYS A 50 -9.71 19.54 -3.84
CA LYS A 50 -10.16 20.68 -3.02
C LYS A 50 -10.73 20.16 -1.71
N ASN A 51 -10.49 20.90 -0.62
CA ASN A 51 -11.08 20.62 0.70
C ASN A 51 -10.77 19.21 1.24
N TYR A 52 -9.62 18.63 0.88
CA TYR A 52 -9.15 17.37 1.43
C TYR A 52 -8.66 17.55 2.87
N LYS A 53 -9.07 16.65 3.78
CA LYS A 53 -8.82 16.75 5.22
C LYS A 53 -8.30 15.45 5.84
N SER A 54 -8.82 14.31 5.40
CA SER A 54 -8.47 13.01 6.00
C SER A 54 -8.60 11.86 5.01
N LEU A 55 -7.85 10.80 5.27
CA LEU A 55 -7.85 9.54 4.55
C LEU A 55 -8.02 8.38 5.53
N GLU A 56 -8.99 7.52 5.24
CA GLU A 56 -9.23 6.29 5.96
C GLU A 56 -9.15 5.10 4.99
N ILE A 57 -8.26 4.16 5.30
CA ILE A 57 -8.12 2.91 4.54
C ILE A 57 -9.00 1.87 5.22
N THR A 58 -9.90 1.25 4.46
CA THR A 58 -10.88 0.27 4.97
C THR A 58 -10.49 -1.16 4.65
N LYS A 59 -9.83 -1.39 3.51
CA LYS A 59 -9.43 -2.74 3.08
C LYS A 59 -8.27 -2.69 2.10
N ILE A 60 -7.42 -3.71 2.17
CA ILE A 60 -6.41 -3.98 1.15
C ILE A 60 -6.66 -5.38 0.61
N ALA A 61 -6.78 -5.51 -0.70
CA ALA A 61 -7.10 -6.75 -1.38
C ALA A 61 -6.05 -7.04 -2.46
N LYS A 62 -5.66 -8.31 -2.60
CA LYS A 62 -4.78 -8.73 -3.70
C LYS A 62 -5.58 -8.76 -5.00
N ASN A 63 -5.00 -8.24 -6.07
CA ASN A 63 -5.50 -8.39 -7.42
C ASN A 63 -5.07 -9.77 -7.97
N PRO A 64 -5.95 -10.52 -8.65
CA PRO A 64 -5.59 -11.76 -9.35
C PRO A 64 -4.34 -11.67 -10.23
N MET A 65 -4.08 -10.50 -10.81
CA MET A 65 -2.91 -10.23 -11.67
C MET A 65 -1.64 -9.81 -10.91
N GLY A 66 -1.53 -10.10 -9.62
CA GLY A 66 -0.33 -9.83 -8.82
C GLY A 66 -0.21 -8.44 -8.21
N GLY A 67 -1.14 -7.53 -8.51
CA GLY A 67 -1.23 -6.21 -7.89
C GLY A 67 -2.03 -6.18 -6.58
N TYR A 68 -2.36 -4.97 -6.11
CA TYR A 68 -3.19 -4.73 -4.93
C TYR A 68 -4.24 -3.66 -5.20
N PHE A 69 -5.36 -3.75 -4.50
CA PHE A 69 -6.34 -2.70 -4.37
C PHE A 69 -6.34 -2.19 -2.94
N ILE A 70 -6.20 -0.88 -2.78
CA ILE A 70 -6.39 -0.19 -1.51
C ILE A 70 -7.72 0.53 -1.58
N HIS A 71 -8.64 0.12 -0.71
CA HIS A 71 -9.96 0.70 -0.58
C HIS A 71 -10.01 1.64 0.62
N GLY A 72 -10.77 2.71 0.48
CA GLY A 72 -10.90 3.69 1.55
C GLY A 72 -11.90 4.77 1.22
N HIS A 73 -12.03 5.73 2.12
CA HIS A 73 -12.74 6.97 1.88
C HIS A 73 -11.99 8.15 2.45
N ILE A 74 -12.33 9.35 1.98
CA ILE A 74 -11.73 10.60 2.42
C ILE A 74 -12.74 11.46 3.19
N ASN A 75 -12.24 12.43 3.95
CA ASN A 75 -13.03 13.42 4.69
C ASN A 75 -14.06 12.80 5.65
N ASN A 76 -13.81 11.59 6.14
CA ASN A 76 -14.73 10.83 6.97
C ASN A 76 -16.15 10.65 6.36
N ASP A 77 -16.25 10.66 5.02
CA ASP A 77 -17.52 10.55 4.31
C ASP A 77 -17.47 9.36 3.34
N LYS A 78 -18.32 8.36 3.59
CA LYS A 78 -18.39 7.13 2.80
C LYS A 78 -18.82 7.37 1.35
N ARG A 79 -19.43 8.52 1.04
CA ARG A 79 -19.73 8.92 -0.35
C ARG A 79 -18.44 9.19 -1.15
N TYR A 80 -17.36 9.58 -0.47
CA TYR A 80 -16.05 9.78 -1.07
C TYR A 80 -15.21 8.50 -1.01
N TYR A 81 -15.82 7.38 -1.34
CA TYR A 81 -15.13 6.10 -1.45
C TYR A 81 -14.25 6.04 -2.70
N PHE A 82 -13.12 5.37 -2.58
CA PHE A 82 -12.21 5.09 -3.68
C PHE A 82 -11.63 3.67 -3.62
N SER A 83 -11.11 3.24 -4.77
CA SER A 83 -10.30 2.04 -4.92
C SER A 83 -9.04 2.40 -5.70
N ALA A 84 -7.89 2.39 -5.02
CA ALA A 84 -6.59 2.66 -5.59
C ALA A 84 -5.96 1.36 -6.09
N GLN A 85 -5.61 1.30 -7.37
CA GLN A 85 -4.94 0.16 -7.96
C GLN A 85 -3.43 0.35 -7.89
N ILE A 86 -2.75 -0.69 -7.40
CA ILE A 86 -1.31 -0.80 -7.38
C ILE A 86 -0.95 -2.01 -8.22
N SER A 87 -0.02 -1.84 -9.16
CA SER A 87 0.38 -2.90 -10.09
C SER A 87 1.88 -2.91 -10.31
N GLU A 88 2.37 -4.04 -10.82
CA GLU A 88 3.77 -4.22 -11.20
C GLU A 88 4.24 -3.19 -12.25
N VAL A 89 3.35 -2.74 -13.13
CA VAL A 89 3.63 -1.68 -14.14
C VAL A 89 4.20 -0.41 -13.50
N ASP A 90 3.73 -0.08 -12.29
CA ASP A 90 4.21 1.07 -11.51
C ASP A 90 5.16 0.62 -10.39
N ARG A 91 5.87 -0.50 -10.56
CA ARG A 91 6.79 -1.09 -9.57
C ARG A 91 6.15 -1.31 -8.21
N HIS A 92 4.88 -1.73 -8.22
CA HIS A 92 4.08 -1.90 -7.01
C HIS A 92 3.94 -0.63 -6.17
N GLN A 93 4.00 0.55 -6.81
CA GLN A 93 3.74 1.82 -6.17
C GLN A 93 2.44 2.43 -6.70
N PHE A 94 1.61 2.99 -5.82
CA PHE A 94 0.45 3.74 -6.27
C PHE A 94 0.90 4.97 -7.08
N ASN A 95 0.42 5.10 -8.31
CA ASN A 95 0.84 6.20 -9.19
C ASN A 95 -0.33 6.95 -9.82
N GLY A 96 -1.47 7.03 -9.10
CA GLY A 96 -2.65 7.78 -9.52
C GLY A 96 -3.75 6.94 -10.19
N ASN A 97 -3.58 5.63 -10.30
CA ASN A 97 -4.60 4.75 -10.86
C ASN A 97 -5.73 4.51 -9.83
N LEU A 98 -6.83 5.28 -9.96
CA LEU A 98 -7.87 5.41 -8.93
C LEU A 98 -9.27 5.24 -9.55
N SER A 99 -10.07 4.36 -8.98
CA SER A 99 -11.50 4.24 -9.27
C SER A 99 -12.33 4.90 -8.17
N TYR A 100 -13.33 5.70 -8.54
CA TYR A 100 -14.19 6.44 -7.62
C TYR A 100 -15.48 6.87 -8.34
N ASN A 101 -16.50 7.32 -7.59
CA ASN A 101 -17.73 7.85 -8.18
C ASN A 101 -17.53 9.31 -8.63
N SER A 102 -17.73 9.58 -9.92
CA SER A 102 -17.51 10.88 -10.55
C SER A 102 -18.44 11.99 -10.06
N LYS A 103 -19.66 11.65 -9.61
CA LYS A 103 -20.67 12.59 -9.09
C LYS A 103 -20.51 12.92 -7.60
N THR A 104 -19.46 12.41 -6.96
CA THR A 104 -19.18 12.62 -5.54
C THR A 104 -17.72 13.01 -5.36
N LEU A 105 -16.82 12.05 -5.10
CA LEU A 105 -15.38 12.29 -4.98
C LEU A 105 -14.83 12.99 -6.23
N GLY A 106 -15.35 12.64 -7.41
CA GLY A 106 -14.96 13.24 -8.68
C GLY A 106 -15.07 14.76 -8.75
N GLU A 107 -16.09 15.33 -8.10
CA GLU A 107 -16.34 16.78 -8.08
C GLU A 107 -15.33 17.54 -7.21
N LEU A 108 -14.65 16.84 -6.29
CA LEU A 108 -13.62 17.41 -5.44
C LEU A 108 -12.29 17.64 -6.18
N PHE A 109 -12.08 17.03 -7.35
CA PHE A 109 -10.82 17.19 -8.06
C PHE A 109 -10.61 18.61 -8.61
N ASN A 110 -9.38 19.10 -8.51
CA ASN A 110 -8.95 20.36 -9.10
C ASN A 110 -9.10 20.37 -10.63
N HIS A 111 -8.92 19.20 -11.26
CA HIS A 111 -9.03 19.02 -12.70
C HIS A 111 -9.89 17.81 -13.04
N THR A 112 -10.84 18.00 -13.96
CA THR A 112 -11.72 16.95 -14.47
C THR A 112 -10.98 16.00 -15.42
N ASN A 113 -10.04 16.51 -16.22
CA ASN A 113 -9.23 15.70 -17.10
C ASN A 113 -8.16 14.93 -16.29
N PRO A 114 -8.14 13.58 -16.33
CA PRO A 114 -7.17 12.78 -15.59
C PRO A 114 -5.71 13.07 -15.99
N LYS A 115 -5.44 13.52 -17.22
CA LYS A 115 -4.08 13.90 -17.65
C LYS A 115 -3.50 15.10 -16.93
N ASN A 116 -4.37 15.94 -16.36
CA ASN A 116 -3.95 17.14 -15.63
C ASN A 116 -3.78 16.88 -14.12
N LYS A 117 -4.03 15.65 -13.67
CA LYS A 117 -3.84 15.25 -12.28
C LYS A 117 -2.38 14.88 -12.08
N LEU A 118 -1.76 15.46 -11.06
CA LEU A 118 -0.37 15.19 -10.72
C LEU A 118 -0.23 13.77 -10.18
N LYS A 119 0.68 12.99 -10.77
CA LYS A 119 0.98 11.64 -10.28
C LYS A 119 1.95 11.71 -9.10
N PRO A 120 1.89 10.78 -8.14
CA PRO A 120 2.82 10.72 -7.02
C PRO A 120 4.30 10.78 -7.43
N ASN A 121 4.73 10.06 -8.47
CA ASN A 121 6.12 10.11 -8.95
C ASN A 121 6.53 11.51 -9.43
N GLU A 122 5.61 12.25 -10.06
CA GLU A 122 5.85 13.61 -10.54
C GLU A 122 5.95 14.59 -9.36
N ILE A 123 5.06 14.45 -8.37
CA ILE A 123 5.06 15.25 -7.14
C ILE A 123 6.36 15.05 -6.36
N ILE A 124 6.70 13.79 -6.06
CA ILE A 124 7.92 13.42 -5.31
C ILE A 124 9.16 14.00 -5.98
N LYS A 125 9.26 13.90 -7.31
CA LYS A 125 10.39 14.46 -8.06
C LYS A 125 10.39 15.98 -8.05
N LYS A 126 9.24 16.63 -8.29
CA LYS A 126 9.12 18.09 -8.38
C LYS A 126 9.42 18.77 -7.05
N GLU A 127 8.98 18.17 -5.95
CA GLU A 127 9.13 18.71 -4.59
C GLU A 127 10.39 18.20 -3.88
N ASN A 128 11.20 17.38 -4.55
CA ASN A 128 12.42 16.80 -4.00
C ASN A 128 12.19 16.06 -2.67
N LEU A 129 11.08 15.31 -2.60
CA LEU A 129 10.72 14.55 -1.40
C LEU A 129 11.61 13.31 -1.26
N ASN A 130 11.88 12.91 -0.02
CA ASN A 130 12.64 11.69 0.25
C ASN A 130 11.86 10.46 -0.22
N LYS A 131 12.39 9.78 -1.23
CA LYS A 131 11.73 8.59 -1.83
C LYS A 131 11.44 7.48 -0.83
N LYS A 132 12.24 7.33 0.23
CA LYS A 132 12.04 6.27 1.24
C LYS A 132 10.72 6.41 2.00
N ASP A 133 10.15 7.60 2.04
CA ASP A 133 8.87 7.86 2.70
C ASP A 133 7.68 7.51 1.79
N TYR A 134 7.95 7.29 0.49
CA TYR A 134 6.93 7.11 -0.56
C TYR A 134 7.21 5.93 -1.48
N GLU A 135 8.24 5.11 -1.25
CA GLU A 135 8.56 3.92 -2.03
C GLU A 135 8.97 2.80 -1.08
N ALA A 136 8.29 1.66 -1.19
CA ALA A 136 8.59 0.47 -0.41
C ALA A 136 8.30 -0.77 -1.27
N ASP A 137 9.10 -1.82 -1.10
CA ASP A 137 8.86 -3.10 -1.77
C ASP A 137 7.68 -3.82 -1.10
N PRO A 138 6.81 -4.49 -1.88
CA PRO A 138 5.71 -5.27 -1.31
C PRO A 138 6.26 -6.45 -0.49
N PRO A 139 5.57 -6.88 0.58
CA PRO A 139 5.97 -8.06 1.33
C PRO A 139 5.95 -9.29 0.43
N LEU A 140 6.88 -10.21 0.68
CA LEU A 140 6.96 -11.49 -0.03
C LEU A 140 5.64 -12.27 0.04
N ILE A 141 4.96 -12.21 1.19
CA ILE A 141 3.72 -12.96 1.41
C ILE A 141 2.64 -12.05 1.97
N TRP A 142 1.54 -11.92 1.23
CA TRP A 142 0.40 -11.07 1.61
C TRP A 142 -0.62 -11.77 2.50
N GLY A 143 -0.78 -13.07 2.34
CA GLY A 143 -1.76 -13.90 3.01
C GLY A 143 -1.11 -14.89 3.97
N PHE A 144 -1.47 -14.78 5.24
CA PHE A 144 -1.43 -15.80 6.28
C PHE A 144 -2.58 -15.50 7.24
#